data_AF-A0AAE4Y8S4-F1
#
_entry.id   AF-A0AAE4Y8S4-F1
#
_cell.length_a   1.000
_cell.length_b   1.000
_cell.length_c   1.000
_cell.angle_alpha   90.00
_cell.angle_beta   90.00
_cell.angle_gamma   90.00
#
_symmetry.space_group_name_H-M   'P 1'
#
loop_
_entity.id
_entity.type
_entity.pdbx_description
1 polymer ?
#
loop_
_entity_poly.entity_id
_entity_poly.type
_entity_poly.pdbx_seq_one_letter_code
_entity_poly.pdbx_strand_id
1 'polypeptide(L)'
;MTSLPDPKAVLLLDEIHGALLRHDYPALGPLGQALEAELDQPSQRLDAAAVALIRARADRNAATLRATTQGIRSALRRLAEVRQVARGMVTYDRTGRHETPDPGAAGGPPLGRF
;
A
#
# COMPACT_ATOMS: atom_id res chain seq x y z
N MET A 1 0.11 10.07 -42.98
CA MET A 1 0.57 10.58 -41.67
C MET A 1 0.86 9.37 -40.81
N THR A 2 2.11 8.94 -40.79
CA THR A 2 2.55 7.71 -40.12
C THR A 2 2.49 7.95 -38.62
N SER A 3 1.58 7.25 -37.92
CA SER A 3 1.57 7.21 -36.46
C SER A 3 2.95 6.73 -36.01
N LEU A 4 3.74 7.60 -35.36
CA LEU A 4 4.89 7.10 -34.63
C LEU A 4 4.35 6.08 -33.61
N PRO A 5 5.00 4.91 -33.46
CA PRO A 5 4.67 4.02 -32.35
C PRO A 5 4.77 4.81 -31.05
N ASP A 6 3.82 4.61 -30.14
CA ASP A 6 3.87 5.25 -28.82
C ASP A 6 5.23 4.97 -28.17
N PRO A 7 5.86 5.98 -27.54
CA PRO A 7 7.15 5.78 -26.89
C PRO A 7 7.03 4.62 -25.92
N LYS A 8 8.01 3.70 -25.90
CA LYS A 8 7.99 2.56 -24.97
C LYS A 8 7.86 3.01 -23.50
N ALA A 9 8.39 4.18 -23.16
CA ALA A 9 8.19 4.83 -21.87
C ALA A 9 6.70 5.07 -21.53
N VAL A 10 5.86 5.41 -22.52
CA VAL A 10 4.40 5.58 -22.34
C VAL A 10 3.74 4.24 -22.02
N LEU A 11 4.11 3.18 -22.73
CA LEU A 11 3.59 1.83 -22.46
C LEU A 11 3.95 1.37 -21.05
N LEU A 12 5.21 1.57 -20.63
CA LEU A 12 5.64 1.26 -19.26
C LEU A 12 4.88 2.07 -18.21
N LEU A 13 4.57 3.34 -18.47
CA LEU A 13 3.73 4.15 -17.59
C LEU A 13 2.28 3.67 -17.55
N ASP A 14 1.74 3.14 -18.64
CA ASP A 14 0.41 2.51 -18.65
C ASP A 14 0.40 1.17 -17.89
N GLU A 15 1.47 0.37 -17.99
CA GLU A 15 1.65 -0.85 -17.20
C GLU A 15 1.77 -0.56 -15.71
N ILE A 16 2.55 0.45 -15.32
CA ILE A 16 2.64 0.94 -13.94
C ILE A 16 1.26 1.35 -13.44
N HIS A 17 0.49 2.07 -14.25
CA HIS A 17 -0.86 2.47 -13.88
C HIS A 17 -1.76 1.25 -13.63
N GLY A 18 -1.71 0.27 -14.53
CA GLY A 18 -2.44 -0.99 -14.38
C GLY A 18 -2.05 -1.74 -13.11
N ALA A 19 -0.76 -1.82 -12.79
CA ALA A 19 -0.27 -2.44 -11.55
C ALA A 19 -0.79 -1.71 -10.31
N LEU A 20 -0.81 -0.36 -10.31
CA LEU A 20 -1.37 0.44 -9.22
C LEU A 20 -2.87 0.17 -9.02
N LEU A 21 -3.65 0.12 -10.09
CA LEU A 21 -5.10 -0.15 -10.03
C LEU A 21 -5.41 -1.58 -9.54
N ARG A 22 -4.53 -2.55 -9.84
CA ARG A 22 -4.65 -3.94 -9.38
C ARG A 22 -4.02 -4.21 -8.01
N HIS A 23 -3.44 -3.18 -7.38
CA HIS A 23 -2.67 -3.32 -6.14
C HIS A 23 -1.47 -4.29 -6.25
N ASP A 24 -0.94 -4.46 -7.46
CA ASP A 24 0.25 -5.29 -7.74
C ASP A 24 1.53 -4.49 -7.49
N TYR A 25 1.77 -4.17 -6.22
CA TYR A 25 2.96 -3.43 -5.80
C TYR A 25 4.28 -4.14 -6.08
N PRO A 26 4.40 -5.49 -5.99
CA PRO A 26 5.62 -6.18 -6.36
C PRO A 26 6.07 -5.93 -7.80
N ALA A 27 5.13 -5.76 -8.74
CA ALA A 27 5.45 -5.46 -10.14
C ALA A 27 6.05 -4.06 -10.35
N LEU A 28 5.84 -3.11 -9.43
CA LEU A 28 6.29 -1.72 -9.60
C LEU A 28 7.81 -1.56 -9.61
N GLY A 29 8.55 -2.41 -8.88
CA GLY A 29 10.01 -2.36 -8.85
C GLY A 29 10.63 -2.64 -10.22
N PRO A 30 10.38 -3.82 -10.82
CA PRO A 30 10.84 -4.15 -12.16
C PRO A 30 10.35 -3.17 -13.23
N LEU A 31 9.09 -2.72 -13.17
CA LEU A 31 8.54 -1.74 -14.12
C LEU A 31 9.23 -0.37 -14.03
N GLY A 32 9.56 0.08 -12.81
CA GLY A 32 10.31 1.32 -12.60
C GLY A 32 11.72 1.24 -13.19
N GLN A 33 12.44 0.15 -12.95
CA GLN A 33 13.77 -0.09 -13.53
C GLN A 33 13.73 -0.13 -15.06
N ALA A 34 12.71 -0.77 -15.64
CA ALA A 34 12.53 -0.81 -17.09
C ALA A 34 12.26 0.58 -17.68
N LEU A 35 11.51 1.44 -16.96
CA LEU A 35 11.24 2.81 -17.37
C LEU A 35 12.50 3.68 -17.30
N GLU A 36 13.27 3.60 -16.23
CA GLU A 36 14.55 4.31 -16.09
C GLU A 36 15.53 3.90 -17.21
N ALA A 37 15.69 2.59 -17.41
CA ALA A 37 16.56 2.05 -18.47
C ALA A 37 16.10 2.44 -19.88
N GLU A 38 14.80 2.68 -20.09
CA GLU A 38 14.28 3.18 -21.36
C GLU A 38 14.63 4.65 -21.55
N LEU A 39 14.36 5.49 -20.53
CA LEU A 39 14.60 6.94 -20.59
C LEU A 39 16.09 7.31 -20.70
N ASP A 40 16.98 6.47 -20.17
CA ASP A 40 18.43 6.69 -20.24
C ASP A 40 19.05 6.31 -21.61
N GLN A 41 18.26 5.79 -22.56
CA GLN A 41 18.79 5.40 -23.87
C GLN A 41 19.21 6.63 -24.70
N PRO A 42 20.51 6.78 -25.05
CA PRO A 42 21.03 7.96 -25.74
C PRO A 42 20.53 8.09 -27.20
N SER A 43 20.03 7.01 -27.79
CA SER A 43 19.43 6.97 -29.12
C SER A 43 17.98 7.46 -29.16
N GLN A 44 17.36 7.69 -28.01
CA GLN A 44 15.95 8.06 -27.93
C GLN A 44 15.77 9.57 -28.13
N ARG A 45 15.54 9.98 -29.39
CA ARG A 45 15.05 11.33 -29.68
C ARG A 45 13.58 11.44 -29.32
N LEU A 46 13.30 12.02 -28.16
CA LEU A 46 11.96 12.42 -27.77
C LEU A 46 11.66 13.82 -28.33
N ASP A 47 10.58 13.93 -29.11
CA ASP A 47 10.06 15.23 -29.51
C ASP A 47 9.21 15.85 -28.38
N ALA A 48 8.81 17.11 -28.57
CA ALA A 48 8.03 17.82 -27.56
C ALA A 48 6.68 17.15 -27.25
N ALA A 49 6.06 16.50 -28.24
CA ALA A 49 4.79 15.80 -28.08
C ALA A 49 4.95 14.53 -27.22
N ALA A 50 5.99 13.74 -27.48
CA ALA A 50 6.34 12.56 -26.71
C ALA A 50 6.67 12.92 -25.26
N VAL A 51 7.45 13.99 -25.03
CA VAL A 51 7.76 14.47 -23.67
C VAL A 51 6.49 14.90 -22.93
N ALA A 52 5.59 15.64 -23.59
CA ALA A 52 4.32 16.05 -22.98
C ALA A 52 3.44 14.85 -22.61
N LEU A 53 3.39 13.83 -23.48
CA LEU A 53 2.63 12.60 -23.23
C LEU A 53 3.22 11.80 -22.06
N ILE A 54 4.54 11.62 -22.02
CA ILE A 54 5.25 10.95 -20.91
C ILE A 54 4.96 11.68 -19.59
N ARG A 55 5.05 13.01 -19.56
CA ARG A 55 4.72 13.81 -18.36
C ARG A 55 3.29 13.59 -17.91
N ALA A 56 2.32 13.69 -18.81
CA ALA A 56 0.90 13.50 -18.47
C ALA A 56 0.63 12.11 -17.86
N ARG A 57 1.29 11.06 -18.38
CA ARG A 57 1.17 9.70 -17.85
C ARG A 57 1.88 9.52 -16.51
N ALA A 58 3.04 10.10 -16.34
CA ALA A 58 3.76 10.12 -15.06
C ALA A 58 2.94 10.84 -13.97
N ASP A 59 2.34 11.99 -14.28
CA ASP A 59 1.51 12.75 -13.35
C ASP A 59 0.27 11.97 -12.90
N ARG A 60 -0.40 11.28 -13.83
CA ARG A 60 -1.52 10.37 -13.51
C ARG A 60 -1.09 9.30 -12.52
N ASN A 61 0.06 8.68 -12.74
CA ASN A 61 0.56 7.62 -11.88
C ASN A 61 0.94 8.16 -10.50
N ALA A 62 1.58 9.33 -10.43
CA ALA A 62 1.93 10.00 -9.18
C ALA A 62 0.68 10.33 -8.35
N ALA A 63 -0.38 10.84 -8.98
CA ALA A 63 -1.66 11.09 -8.31
C ALA A 63 -2.27 9.80 -7.74
N THR A 64 -2.27 8.72 -8.53
CA THR A 64 -2.81 7.42 -8.14
C THR A 64 -2.04 6.83 -6.95
N LEU A 65 -0.71 6.89 -6.97
CA LEU A 65 0.15 6.38 -5.89
C LEU A 65 -0.03 7.17 -4.59
N ARG A 66 -0.20 8.50 -4.66
CA ARG A 66 -0.49 9.35 -3.49
C ARG A 66 -1.83 8.96 -2.86
N ALA A 67 -2.88 8.83 -3.67
CA ALA A 67 -4.21 8.44 -3.20
C ALA A 67 -4.18 7.05 -2.54
N THR A 68 -3.50 6.10 -3.17
CA THR A 68 -3.31 4.73 -2.66
C THR A 68 -2.61 4.73 -1.31
N THR A 69 -1.50 5.48 -1.18
CA THR A 69 -0.73 5.59 0.06
C THR A 69 -1.58 6.19 1.18
N GLN A 70 -2.37 7.23 0.89
CA GLN A 70 -3.29 7.83 1.85
C GLN A 70 -4.36 6.84 2.31
N GLY A 71 -4.91 6.04 1.39
CA GLY A 71 -5.86 4.97 1.69
C GLY A 71 -5.28 3.91 2.62
N ILE A 72 -4.08 3.39 2.30
CA ILE A 72 -3.38 2.40 3.13
C ILE A 72 -3.14 2.93 4.55
N ARG A 73 -2.63 4.16 4.68
CA ARG A 73 -2.40 4.78 6.00
C ARG A 73 -3.69 4.91 6.80
N SER A 74 -4.78 5.30 6.14
CA SER A 74 -6.09 5.45 6.79
C SER A 74 -6.63 4.09 7.26
N ALA A 75 -6.49 3.04 6.46
CA ALA A 75 -6.88 1.68 6.84
C ALA A 75 -6.04 1.14 8.01
N LEU A 76 -4.72 1.35 7.99
CA LEU A 76 -3.84 0.96 9.08
C LEU A 76 -4.19 1.69 10.38
N ARG A 77 -4.48 3.00 10.32
CA ARG A 77 -4.95 3.77 11.47
C ARG A 77 -6.24 3.19 12.02
N ARG A 78 -7.21 2.87 11.14
CA ARG A 78 -8.48 2.27 11.55
C ARG A 78 -8.29 0.90 12.23
N LEU A 79 -7.39 0.08 11.70
CA LEU A 79 -7.06 -1.21 12.31
C LEU A 79 -6.42 -1.05 13.69
N ALA A 80 -5.56 -0.05 13.87
CA ALA A 80 -4.97 0.27 15.17
C ALA A 80 -6.02 0.71 16.19
N GLU A 81 -6.95 1.58 15.80
CA GLU A 81 -8.09 2.00 16.64
C GLU A 81 -8.94 0.79 17.07
N VAL A 82 -9.31 -0.09 16.14
CA VAL A 82 -10.10 -1.30 16.44
C VAL A 82 -9.36 -2.21 17.41
N ARG A 83 -8.06 -2.42 17.22
CA ARG A 83 -7.23 -3.22 18.13
C ARG A 83 -7.12 -2.58 19.52
N GLN A 84 -7.04 -1.26 19.60
CA GLN A 84 -7.00 -0.54 20.87
C GLN A 84 -8.33 -0.68 21.63
N VAL A 85 -9.46 -0.50 20.93
CA VAL A 85 -10.80 -0.73 21.52
C VAL A 85 -10.95 -2.17 21.99
N ALA A 86 -10.54 -3.16 21.19
CA ALA A 86 -10.61 -4.57 21.60
C ALA A 86 -9.77 -4.88 22.85
N ARG A 87 -8.60 -4.23 23.01
CA ARG A 87 -7.76 -4.37 24.22
C ARG A 87 -8.32 -3.61 25.42
N GLY A 88 -8.95 -2.46 25.20
CA GLY A 88 -9.66 -1.69 26.24
C GLY A 88 -11.02 -2.30 26.63
N MET A 89 -11.59 -3.12 25.75
CA MET A 89 -12.75 -3.99 25.98
C MET A 89 -12.36 -5.35 26.60
N VAL A 90 -11.23 -5.43 27.31
CA VAL A 90 -11.15 -6.29 28.50
C VAL A 90 -12.04 -5.65 29.57
N THR A 91 -13.33 -5.64 29.30
CA THR A 91 -14.35 -5.22 30.25
C THR A 91 -15.00 -6.49 30.74
N TYR A 92 -14.55 -6.89 31.93
CA TYR A 92 -15.23 -7.66 32.95
C TYR A 92 -16.14 -8.79 32.46
N ASP A 93 -15.88 -10.00 32.94
CA ASP A 93 -16.94 -11.01 33.00
C ASP A 93 -18.19 -10.42 33.68
N ARG A 94 -19.34 -11.10 33.55
CA ARG A 94 -20.61 -10.67 34.15
C ARG A 94 -20.56 -10.55 35.70
N THR A 95 -19.41 -10.83 36.31
CA THR A 95 -19.11 -10.77 37.75
C THR A 95 -18.06 -9.71 38.13
N GLY A 96 -17.59 -8.87 37.20
CA GLY A 96 -16.77 -7.72 37.56
C GLY A 96 -15.33 -8.03 37.96
N ARG A 97 -14.73 -9.14 37.52
CA ARG A 97 -13.29 -9.42 37.81
C ARG A 97 -12.36 -9.28 36.61
N HIS A 98 -11.22 -8.64 36.88
CA HIS A 98 -10.06 -8.53 35.98
C HIS A 98 -9.29 -9.86 36.04
N GLU A 99 -9.26 -10.63 34.96
CA GLU A 99 -8.20 -11.62 34.78
C GLU A 99 -6.97 -10.91 34.22
N THR A 100 -6.09 -10.48 35.10
CA THR A 100 -4.69 -10.29 34.74
C THR A 100 -4.11 -11.70 34.56
N PRO A 101 -3.57 -12.07 33.38
CA PRO A 101 -2.84 -13.33 33.28
C PRO A 101 -1.56 -13.17 34.09
N ASP A 102 -1.50 -13.78 35.26
CA ASP A 102 -0.28 -13.91 36.05
C ASP A 102 0.61 -14.98 35.39
N PRO A 103 1.80 -14.64 34.88
CA PRO A 103 2.71 -15.63 34.29
C PRO A 103 3.50 -16.41 35.36
N GLY A 104 3.16 -16.29 36.66
CA GLY A 104 3.98 -16.82 37.76
C GLY A 104 3.32 -17.70 38.83
N ALA A 105 2.01 -17.98 38.80
CA ALA A 105 1.37 -18.72 39.90
C ALA A 105 1.21 -20.22 39.60
N ALA A 106 2.28 -20.97 39.83
CA ALA A 106 2.17 -22.39 40.14
C ALA A 106 1.44 -22.58 41.48
N GLY A 107 0.38 -23.41 41.47
CA GLY A 107 -0.05 -24.15 42.66
C GLY A 107 -1.33 -23.69 43.35
N GLY A 108 -2.41 -24.47 43.15
CA GLY A 108 -3.43 -24.71 44.19
C GLY A 108 -4.89 -24.59 43.73
N PRO A 109 -5.70 -25.67 43.79
CA PRO A 109 -7.17 -25.59 43.75
C PRO A 109 -7.75 -25.60 45.19
N PRO A 110 -9.07 -25.59 45.40
CA PRO A 110 -10.04 -24.52 45.16
C PRO A 110 -10.82 -24.18 46.45
N LEU A 111 -11.36 -22.97 46.64
CA LEU A 111 -12.35 -22.74 47.70
C LEU A 111 -13.44 -21.74 47.32
N GLY A 112 -14.69 -22.21 47.45
CA GLY A 112 -15.77 -21.42 48.04
C GLY A 112 -16.78 -20.78 47.09
N ARG A 113 -17.90 -21.48 46.88
CA ARG A 113 -19.23 -20.89 46.64
C ARG A 113 -19.48 -19.72 47.59
N PHE A 114 -19.95 -18.58 47.08
CA PHE A 114 -21.20 -17.88 47.44
C PHE A 114 -21.48 -16.80 46.39
#